data_AF-A0A238XNA4-F1
#
_entry.id   AF-A0A238XNA4-F1
#
_cell.length_a   1.000
_cell.length_b   1.000
_cell.length_c   1.000
_cell.angle_alpha   90.00
_cell.angle_beta   90.00
_cell.angle_gamma   90.00
#
_symmetry.space_group_name_H-M   'P 1'
#
loop_
_entity.id
_entity.type
_entity.pdbx_description
1 polymer ?
#
loop_
_entity_poly.entity_id
_entity_poly.type
_entity_poly.pdbx_seq_one_letter_code
_entity_poly.pdbx_strand_id
1 'polypeptide(L)'
;MKYSLRSVFSPLVVSGLLTLVGLAACETTKRGFPEMSSPTNDPDVVTRRTLEATSKQIAQVSDGKIQYIIPREQLASGFTRQFGDGTVIDKTMIRKVQETSKDKAVYYLVGLGLHHGMFRGMALPLQTSSDNSLYLSSAAARYIITGVGCTFCFFNFEKNEIVGTTCEENTGGSRCDLRVEDHNTFFPRR
;
A
#
# COMPACT_ATOMS: atom_id res chain seq x y z
N MET A 1 31.93 4.07 74.43
CA MET A 1 30.54 3.55 74.51
C MET A 1 30.43 2.45 73.47
N LYS A 2 30.62 1.18 73.84
CA LYS A 2 29.63 0.22 74.40
C LYS A 2 28.82 -0.52 73.29
N TYR A 3 29.27 -1.76 73.02
CA TYR A 3 28.51 -2.99 72.67
C TYR A 3 27.76 -3.05 71.32
N SER A 4 27.49 -4.18 70.64
CA SER A 4 27.82 -5.62 70.67
C SER A 4 26.82 -6.24 69.66
N LEU A 5 27.23 -6.91 68.57
CA LEU A 5 27.33 -8.37 68.40
C LEU A 5 26.00 -9.11 68.09
N ARG A 6 26.07 -10.06 67.13
CA ARG A 6 25.20 -11.22 66.75
C ARG A 6 24.55 -11.04 65.36
N SER A 7 24.87 -11.78 64.29
CA SER A 7 25.18 -13.21 64.09
C SER A 7 24.27 -14.17 64.84
N VAL A 8 23.32 -14.78 64.13
CA VAL A 8 22.87 -16.15 64.39
C VAL A 8 22.51 -16.82 63.05
N PHE A 9 23.36 -17.75 62.65
CA PHE A 9 23.08 -18.83 61.70
C PHE A 9 22.33 -19.96 62.43
N SER A 10 21.36 -20.59 61.73
CA SER A 10 20.88 -22.00 61.86
C SER A 10 20.15 -22.40 63.16
N PRO A 11 19.52 -23.60 63.32
CA PRO A 11 19.34 -24.77 62.42
C PRO A 11 17.94 -25.49 62.50
N LEU A 12 17.85 -26.71 61.92
CA LEU A 12 16.90 -27.85 62.12
C LEU A 12 15.67 -27.90 61.19
N VAL A 13 15.56 -28.76 60.15
CA VAL A 13 15.66 -30.24 60.01
C VAL A 13 14.43 -30.99 60.56
N VAL A 14 14.02 -32.04 59.80
CA VAL A 14 13.02 -33.12 60.03
C VAL A 14 11.76 -32.93 59.16
N SER A 15 11.63 -33.52 57.97
CA SER A 15 11.48 -34.95 57.58
C SER A 15 10.06 -35.51 57.79
N GLY A 16 9.43 -36.02 56.71
CA GLY A 16 8.13 -36.70 56.72
C GLY A 16 7.39 -36.55 55.38
N LEU A 17 7.71 -37.35 54.35
CA LEU A 17 6.98 -38.58 53.99
C LEU A 17 5.52 -38.32 53.54
N LEU A 18 5.24 -38.36 52.24
CA LEU A 18 4.03 -39.00 51.67
C LEU A 18 4.06 -39.00 50.13
N THR A 19 4.16 -40.21 49.63
CA THR A 19 3.95 -40.68 48.26
C THR A 19 2.47 -40.59 47.83
N LEU A 20 2.29 -40.54 46.51
CA LEU A 20 1.16 -41.03 45.70
C LEU A 20 -0.01 -40.09 45.35
N VAL A 21 -0.49 -40.36 44.12
CA VAL A 21 -1.79 -40.06 43.51
C VAL A 21 -1.86 -38.78 42.69
N GLY A 22 -2.04 -38.96 41.37
CA GLY A 22 -2.73 -37.96 40.54
C GLY A 22 -2.17 -37.80 39.13
N LEU A 23 -2.31 -38.82 38.29
CA LEU A 23 -2.32 -38.65 36.83
C LEU A 23 -3.50 -37.74 36.45
N ALA A 24 -3.30 -36.42 36.48
CA ALA A 24 -4.19 -35.48 35.82
C ALA A 24 -3.76 -35.41 34.35
N ALA A 25 -4.43 -36.21 33.53
CA ALA A 25 -4.43 -36.08 32.09
C ALA A 25 -4.73 -34.62 31.73
N CYS A 26 -3.73 -33.88 31.24
CA CYS A 26 -4.00 -32.67 30.49
C CYS A 26 -4.63 -33.12 29.18
N GLU A 27 -5.94 -32.92 29.11
CA GLU A 27 -6.74 -33.05 27.90
C GLU A 27 -5.98 -32.50 26.70
N THR A 28 -5.70 -33.39 25.75
CA THR A 28 -5.47 -32.97 24.38
C THR A 28 -6.79 -32.36 23.89
N THR A 29 -6.95 -31.05 24.13
CA THR A 29 -7.87 -30.24 23.33
C THR A 29 -7.37 -30.40 21.90
N LYS A 30 -8.07 -31.24 21.16
CA LYS A 30 -7.98 -31.34 19.70
C LYS A 30 -8.40 -29.96 19.22
N ARG A 31 -7.44 -29.05 19.06
CA ARG A 31 -7.61 -27.80 18.33
C ARG A 31 -8.32 -28.21 17.05
N GLY A 32 -9.55 -27.73 16.89
CA GLY A 32 -10.26 -27.81 15.63
C GLY A 32 -9.28 -27.41 14.56
N PHE A 33 -9.03 -28.33 13.64
CA PHE A 33 -8.34 -28.01 12.41
C PHE A 33 -9.03 -26.75 11.87
N PRO A 34 -8.28 -25.70 11.49
CA PRO A 34 -8.88 -24.63 10.71
C PRO A 34 -9.51 -25.35 9.53
N GLU A 35 -10.83 -25.26 9.38
CA GLU A 35 -11.50 -25.71 8.18
C GLU A 35 -10.81 -25.00 7.03
N MET A 36 -9.91 -25.71 6.34
CA MET A 36 -9.35 -25.30 5.07
C MET A 36 -10.56 -25.13 4.17
N SER A 37 -10.99 -23.89 4.01
CA SER A 37 -12.08 -23.54 3.12
C SER A 37 -11.74 -24.15 1.78
N SER A 38 -12.56 -25.11 1.33
CA SER A 38 -12.39 -25.81 0.07
C SER A 38 -12.02 -24.81 -1.02
N PRO A 39 -11.05 -25.11 -1.91
CA PRO A 39 -10.67 -24.22 -2.98
C PRO A 39 -11.93 -23.81 -3.76
N THR A 40 -12.36 -22.56 -3.55
CA THR A 40 -13.46 -22.01 -4.32
C THR A 40 -12.95 -21.86 -5.74
N ASN A 41 -13.43 -22.70 -6.67
CA ASN A 41 -13.14 -22.61 -8.10
C ASN A 41 -13.88 -21.44 -8.77
N ASP A 42 -14.33 -20.47 -7.99
CA ASP A 42 -14.90 -19.24 -8.52
C ASP A 42 -13.76 -18.43 -9.15
N PRO A 43 -13.78 -18.21 -10.48
CA PRO A 43 -12.72 -17.50 -11.19
C PRO A 43 -12.50 -16.09 -10.66
N ASP A 44 -13.54 -15.44 -10.10
CA ASP A 44 -13.44 -14.10 -9.54
C ASP A 44 -12.67 -14.11 -8.21
N VAL A 45 -12.93 -15.12 -7.36
CA VAL A 45 -12.22 -15.31 -6.08
C VAL A 45 -10.75 -15.66 -6.33
N VAL A 46 -10.46 -16.48 -7.34
CA VAL A 46 -9.08 -16.82 -7.72
C VAL A 46 -8.34 -15.58 -8.23
N THR A 47 -8.95 -14.82 -9.15
CA THR A 47 -8.36 -13.59 -9.69
C THR A 47 -8.07 -12.58 -8.59
N ARG A 48 -9.00 -12.39 -7.65
CA ARG A 48 -8.80 -11.48 -6.51
C ARG A 48 -7.63 -11.91 -5.63
N ARG A 49 -7.53 -13.21 -5.29
CA ARG A 49 -6.41 -13.76 -4.52
C ARG A 49 -5.07 -13.57 -5.22
N THR A 50 -5.03 -13.71 -6.54
CA THR A 50 -3.81 -13.44 -7.33
C THR A 50 -3.42 -11.97 -7.28
N LEU A 51 -4.39 -11.05 -7.40
CA LEU A 51 -4.15 -9.61 -7.26
C LEU A 51 -3.63 -9.26 -5.86
N GLU A 52 -4.26 -9.78 -4.81
CA GLU A 52 -3.86 -9.54 -3.40
C GLU A 52 -2.44 -10.04 -3.09
N ALA A 53 -1.92 -11.05 -3.82
CA ALA A 53 -0.58 -11.58 -3.62
C ALA A 53 0.54 -10.64 -4.09
N THR A 54 0.30 -9.86 -5.16
CA THR A 54 1.32 -9.00 -5.80
C THR A 54 0.99 -7.50 -5.79
N SER A 55 -0.23 -7.17 -5.40
CA SER A 55 -0.82 -5.84 -5.47
C SER A 55 -1.49 -5.48 -4.14
N LYS A 56 -1.53 -4.20 -3.81
CA LYS A 56 -2.18 -3.69 -2.61
C LYS A 56 -3.47 -2.99 -2.97
N GLN A 57 -4.58 -3.33 -2.31
CA GLN A 57 -5.82 -2.58 -2.44
C GLN A 57 -5.64 -1.18 -1.82
N ILE A 58 -5.96 -0.14 -2.58
CA ILE A 58 -5.77 1.25 -2.13
C ILE A 58 -7.09 2.01 -1.99
N ALA A 59 -8.11 1.56 -2.73
CA ALA A 59 -9.43 2.18 -2.76
C ALA A 59 -10.48 1.19 -3.30
N GLN A 60 -11.73 1.60 -3.26
CA GLN A 60 -12.86 0.93 -3.91
C GLN A 60 -13.77 1.97 -4.56
N VAL A 61 -14.48 1.59 -5.62
CA VAL A 61 -15.53 2.43 -6.20
C VAL A 61 -16.87 1.97 -5.65
N SER A 62 -17.58 2.85 -4.96
CA SER A 62 -18.91 2.59 -4.41
C SER A 62 -19.80 3.81 -4.70
N ASP A 63 -20.98 3.54 -5.25
CA ASP A 63 -21.95 4.54 -5.70
C ASP A 63 -21.34 5.60 -6.65
N GLY A 64 -20.46 5.14 -7.55
CA GLY A 64 -19.76 6.00 -8.50
C GLY A 64 -18.68 6.91 -7.88
N LYS A 65 -18.45 6.81 -6.56
CA LYS A 65 -17.45 7.57 -5.81
C LYS A 65 -16.27 6.69 -5.43
N ILE A 66 -15.09 7.30 -5.40
CA ILE A 66 -13.87 6.63 -4.95
C ILE A 66 -13.79 6.74 -3.42
N GLN A 67 -13.79 5.59 -2.75
CA GLN A 67 -13.56 5.48 -1.32
C GLN A 67 -12.13 4.99 -1.09
N TYR A 68 -11.32 5.83 -0.48
CA TYR A 68 -9.92 5.52 -0.18
C TYR A 68 -9.84 4.60 1.03
N ILE A 69 -9.15 3.47 0.86
CA ILE A 69 -8.81 2.56 1.97
C ILE A 69 -7.50 2.99 2.61
N ILE A 70 -6.55 3.44 1.78
CA ILE A 70 -5.30 4.05 2.23
C ILE A 70 -5.48 5.58 2.28
N PRO A 71 -5.19 6.24 3.41
CA PRO A 71 -5.28 7.70 3.51
C PRO A 71 -4.45 8.42 2.45
N ARG A 72 -4.96 9.55 1.96
CA ARG A 72 -4.34 10.31 0.87
C ARG A 72 -2.95 10.85 1.24
N GLU A 73 -2.74 11.14 2.52
CA GLU A 73 -1.48 11.60 3.11
C GLU A 73 -0.43 10.47 3.08
N GLN A 74 -0.86 9.23 3.33
CA GLN A 74 0.00 8.06 3.22
C GLN A 74 0.35 7.75 1.76
N LEU A 75 -0.60 7.95 0.84
CA LEU A 75 -0.34 7.86 -0.60
C LEU A 75 0.64 8.95 -1.07
N ALA A 76 0.50 10.18 -0.58
CA ALA A 76 1.41 11.29 -0.89
C ALA A 76 2.84 10.98 -0.43
N SER A 77 2.98 10.51 0.81
CA SER A 77 4.26 10.03 1.34
C SER A 77 4.86 8.89 0.50
N GLY A 78 3.99 8.00 -0.02
CA GLY A 78 4.37 6.93 -0.94
C GLY A 78 4.98 7.46 -2.24
N PHE A 79 4.35 8.46 -2.87
CA PHE A 79 4.89 9.10 -4.06
C PHE A 79 6.20 9.85 -3.81
N THR A 80 6.29 10.63 -2.73
CA THR A 80 7.53 11.34 -2.34
C THR A 80 8.69 10.36 -2.23
N ARG A 81 8.49 9.20 -1.60
CA ARG A 81 9.50 8.13 -1.57
C ARG A 81 9.78 7.55 -2.96
N GLN A 82 8.75 7.35 -3.78
CA GLN A 82 8.90 6.79 -5.14
C GLN A 82 9.76 7.66 -6.05
N PHE A 83 9.66 8.98 -5.93
CA PHE A 83 10.52 9.91 -6.64
C PHE A 83 11.97 9.81 -6.16
N GLY A 84 12.20 9.86 -4.85
CA GLY A 84 13.52 9.64 -4.26
C GLY A 84 14.58 10.70 -4.59
N ASP A 85 14.19 11.79 -5.25
CA ASP A 85 15.07 12.86 -5.74
C ASP A 85 14.84 14.19 -5.00
N GLY A 86 14.03 14.19 -3.93
CA GLY A 86 13.61 15.40 -3.21
C GLY A 86 12.34 16.06 -3.76
N THR A 87 11.65 15.46 -4.74
CA THR A 87 10.28 15.84 -5.11
C THR A 87 9.35 15.65 -3.92
N VAL A 88 8.57 16.68 -3.57
CA VAL A 88 7.55 16.64 -2.52
C VAL A 88 6.17 16.59 -3.16
N ILE A 89 5.41 15.54 -2.86
CA ILE A 89 4.02 15.39 -3.29
C ILE A 89 3.08 15.82 -2.17
N ASP A 90 2.20 16.76 -2.48
CA ASP A 90 1.23 17.34 -1.54
C ASP A 90 -0.22 17.03 -1.95
N LYS A 91 -0.45 16.66 -3.21
CA LYS A 91 -1.77 16.31 -3.73
C LYS A 91 -1.79 14.92 -4.33
N THR A 92 -2.71 14.09 -3.84
CA THR A 92 -2.98 12.76 -4.40
C THR A 92 -4.45 12.58 -4.74
N MET A 93 -4.71 11.89 -5.85
CA MET A 93 -6.05 11.57 -6.29
C MET A 93 -6.07 10.32 -7.16
N ILE A 94 -7.21 9.62 -7.19
CA ILE A 94 -7.48 8.59 -8.18
C ILE A 94 -8.32 9.22 -9.30
N ARG A 95 -7.83 9.12 -10.53
CA ARG A 95 -8.48 9.65 -11.73
C ARG A 95 -9.10 8.50 -12.52
N LYS A 96 -10.41 8.57 -12.75
CA LYS A 96 -11.10 7.73 -13.73
C LYS A 96 -10.81 8.28 -15.14
N VAL A 97 -10.40 7.39 -16.05
CA VAL A 97 -10.18 7.67 -17.46
C VAL A 97 -11.07 6.74 -18.25
N GLN A 98 -11.91 7.34 -19.09
CA GLN A 98 -12.87 6.64 -19.92
C GLN A 98 -13.15 7.52 -21.14
N GLU A 99 -12.69 7.10 -22.31
CA GLU A 99 -12.81 7.85 -23.57
C GLU A 99 -14.28 7.97 -24.00
N THR A 100 -14.99 6.85 -24.07
CA THR A 100 -16.45 6.81 -24.29
C THR A 100 -17.16 6.09 -23.16
N SER A 101 -18.45 6.36 -22.95
CA SER A 101 -19.26 5.68 -21.94
C SER A 101 -19.36 4.15 -22.13
N LYS A 102 -19.00 3.66 -23.32
CA LYS A 102 -18.98 2.23 -23.67
C LYS A 102 -17.64 1.57 -23.33
N ASP A 103 -16.57 2.34 -23.21
CA ASP A 103 -15.24 1.79 -22.93
C ASP A 103 -15.10 1.39 -21.46
N LYS A 104 -14.28 0.37 -21.21
CA LYS A 104 -13.93 -0.02 -19.84
C LYS A 104 -13.17 1.13 -19.19
N ALA A 105 -13.67 1.61 -18.06
CA ALA A 105 -12.98 2.63 -17.29
C ALA A 105 -11.65 2.10 -16.75
N VAL A 106 -10.61 2.91 -16.89
CA VAL A 106 -9.29 2.71 -16.29
C VAL A 106 -9.11 3.73 -15.17
N TYR A 107 -8.41 3.35 -14.12
CA TYR A 107 -8.15 4.23 -12.97
C TYR A 107 -6.66 4.42 -12.82
N TYR A 108 -6.24 5.66 -12.57
CA TYR A 108 -4.86 6.00 -12.28
C TYR A 108 -4.77 6.62 -10.89
N LEU A 109 -3.86 6.13 -10.05
CA LEU A 109 -3.43 6.87 -8.87
C LEU A 109 -2.43 7.93 -9.31
N VAL A 110 -2.73 9.19 -9.03
CA VAL A 110 -1.96 10.35 -9.46
C VAL A 110 -1.45 11.11 -8.23
N GLY A 111 -0.16 11.39 -8.22
CA GLY A 111 0.50 12.28 -7.28
C GLY A 111 1.04 13.51 -8.00
N LEU A 112 0.75 14.69 -7.47
CA LEU A 112 1.22 15.98 -7.98
C LEU A 112 2.00 16.70 -6.89
N GLY A 113 3.04 17.43 -7.30
CA GLY A 113 3.82 18.23 -6.38
C GLY A 113 4.97 18.94 -7.08
N LEU A 114 6.04 19.22 -6.34
CA LEU A 114 7.11 20.09 -6.78
C LEU A 114 8.51 19.52 -6.50
N HIS A 115 9.45 19.82 -7.39
CA HIS A 115 10.88 19.63 -7.18
C HIS A 115 11.62 20.90 -7.56
N HIS A 116 12.33 21.51 -6.61
CA HIS A 116 12.96 22.82 -6.78
C HIS A 116 12.01 23.90 -7.36
N GLY A 117 10.75 23.89 -6.91
CA GLY A 117 9.71 24.82 -7.37
C GLY A 117 9.11 24.50 -8.75
N MET A 118 9.57 23.46 -9.44
CA MET A 118 9.04 23.03 -10.73
C MET A 118 8.01 21.92 -10.58
N PHE A 119 6.98 21.93 -11.44
CA PHE A 119 5.92 20.92 -11.46
C PHE A 119 6.46 19.50 -11.66
N ARG A 120 6.00 18.58 -10.81
CA ARG A 120 6.24 17.14 -10.92
C ARG A 120 4.93 16.39 -10.77
N GLY A 121 4.73 15.39 -11.63
CA GLY A 121 3.58 14.51 -11.57
C GLY A 121 4.00 13.05 -11.75
N MET A 122 3.29 12.15 -11.09
CA MET A 122 3.40 10.71 -11.33
C MET A 122 2.03 10.07 -11.39
N ALA A 123 1.79 9.24 -12.38
CA ALA A 123 0.59 8.42 -12.51
C ALA A 123 0.95 6.94 -12.50
N LEU A 124 0.19 6.15 -11.75
CA LEU A 124 0.31 4.71 -11.61
C LEU A 124 -1.03 4.07 -12.00
N PRO A 125 -1.07 3.16 -12.99
CA PRO A 125 -2.30 2.49 -13.37
C PRO A 125 -2.77 1.54 -12.27
N LEU A 126 -4.07 1.53 -12.02
CA LEU A 126 -4.72 0.67 -11.04
C LEU A 126 -5.43 -0.48 -11.73
N GLN A 127 -5.28 -1.67 -11.15
CA GLN A 127 -6.02 -2.85 -11.54
C GLN A 127 -7.39 -2.81 -10.87
N THR A 128 -8.46 -2.94 -11.65
CA THR A 128 -9.85 -2.98 -11.16
C THR A 128 -10.32 -4.42 -11.10
N SER A 129 -10.84 -4.82 -9.95
CA SER A 129 -11.47 -6.13 -9.71
C SER A 129 -12.97 -6.09 -10.02
N SER A 130 -13.64 -7.25 -10.11
CA SER A 130 -15.07 -7.38 -10.42
C SER A 130 -15.98 -6.76 -9.35
N ASP A 131 -15.50 -6.67 -8.12
CA ASP A 131 -16.15 -6.02 -6.97
C ASP A 131 -15.90 -4.50 -6.90
N ASN A 132 -15.34 -3.90 -7.94
CA ASN A 132 -14.94 -2.49 -8.00
C ASN A 132 -13.80 -2.08 -7.04
N SER A 133 -13.06 -3.05 -6.51
CA SER A 133 -11.85 -2.79 -5.75
C SER A 133 -10.70 -2.34 -6.66
N LEU A 134 -9.92 -1.35 -6.20
CA LEU A 134 -8.80 -0.77 -6.93
C LEU A 134 -7.47 -1.17 -6.28
N TYR A 135 -6.63 -1.87 -7.04
CA TYR A 135 -5.36 -2.41 -6.60
C TYR A 135 -4.20 -1.72 -7.32
N LEU A 136 -3.15 -1.40 -6.58
CA LEU A 136 -1.87 -0.97 -7.14
C LEU A 136 -0.87 -2.14 -7.12
N SER A 137 -0.42 -2.56 -8.30
CA SER A 137 0.61 -3.58 -8.44
C SER A 137 2.01 -2.97 -8.27
N SER A 138 2.92 -3.70 -7.63
CA SER A 138 4.34 -3.34 -7.57
C SER A 138 5.03 -3.44 -8.95
N ALA A 139 4.48 -4.23 -9.86
CA ALA A 139 4.96 -4.35 -11.24
C ALA A 139 4.30 -3.34 -12.20
N ALA A 140 3.46 -2.43 -11.70
CA ALA A 140 2.85 -1.42 -12.54
C ALA A 140 3.89 -0.39 -13.01
N ALA A 141 3.80 0.02 -14.27
CA ALA A 141 4.59 1.10 -14.81
C ALA A 141 4.26 2.43 -14.10
N ARG A 142 5.23 3.34 -14.08
CA ARG A 142 5.10 4.70 -13.56
C ARG A 142 5.32 5.72 -14.67
N TYR A 143 4.34 6.59 -14.85
CA TYR A 143 4.35 7.67 -15.82
C TYR A 143 4.72 8.95 -15.08
N ILE A 144 5.88 9.53 -15.37
CA ILE A 144 6.45 10.66 -14.65
C ILE A 144 6.45 11.87 -15.58
N ILE A 145 5.86 12.97 -15.13
CA ILE A 145 5.91 14.26 -15.82
C ILE A 145 6.86 15.20 -15.10
N THR A 146 7.68 15.89 -15.89
CA THR A 146 8.51 17.02 -15.44
C THR A 146 8.10 18.27 -16.19
N GLY A 147 7.69 19.32 -15.47
CA GLY A 147 7.47 20.63 -16.06
C GLY A 147 8.74 21.47 -16.05
N VAL A 148 9.02 22.13 -17.16
CA VAL A 148 10.03 23.20 -17.26
C VAL A 148 9.31 24.44 -17.80
N GLY A 149 9.28 25.54 -17.05
CA GLY A 149 8.56 26.76 -17.43
C GLY A 149 7.02 26.66 -17.40
N CYS A 150 6.45 25.47 -17.23
CA CYS A 150 5.02 25.23 -17.10
C CYS A 150 4.55 25.34 -15.65
N THR A 151 3.49 26.12 -15.41
CA THR A 151 2.81 26.17 -14.10
C THR A 151 2.18 24.82 -13.78
N PHE A 152 1.48 24.22 -14.75
CA PHE A 152 0.87 22.90 -14.63
C PHE A 152 1.09 22.08 -15.92
N CYS A 153 1.29 20.78 -15.73
CA CYS A 153 1.32 19.80 -16.82
C CYS A 153 0.18 18.78 -16.65
N PHE A 154 -0.37 18.34 -17.78
CA PHE A 154 -1.43 17.35 -17.84
C PHE A 154 -0.97 16.09 -18.57
N PHE A 155 -1.51 14.94 -18.17
CA PHE A 155 -1.40 13.70 -18.93
C PHE A 155 -2.41 13.72 -20.08
N ASN A 156 -1.97 13.36 -21.28
CA ASN A 156 -2.85 13.13 -22.43
C ASN A 156 -3.19 11.64 -22.48
N PHE A 157 -4.44 11.35 -22.82
CA PHE A 157 -4.95 9.99 -22.89
C PHE A 157 -5.45 9.66 -24.30
N GLU A 158 -5.15 8.44 -24.76
CA GLU A 158 -5.74 7.84 -25.95
C GLU A 158 -6.10 6.39 -25.59
N LYS A 159 -7.33 5.93 -25.90
CA LYS A 159 -7.80 4.58 -25.55
C LYS A 159 -7.64 4.23 -24.07
N ASN A 160 -7.81 5.24 -23.21
CA ASN A 160 -7.62 5.17 -21.75
C ASN A 160 -6.17 4.98 -21.27
N GLU A 161 -5.18 5.04 -22.16
CA GLU A 161 -3.76 4.95 -21.83
C GLU A 161 -3.09 6.32 -21.93
N ILE A 162 -2.06 6.54 -21.12
CA ILE A 162 -1.26 7.77 -21.16
C ILE A 162 -0.33 7.70 -22.37
N VAL A 163 -0.51 8.59 -23.33
CA VAL A 163 0.30 8.66 -24.56
C VAL A 163 1.23 9.88 -24.62
N GLY A 164 1.02 10.86 -23.76
CA GLY A 164 1.80 12.08 -23.80
C GLY A 164 1.44 13.08 -22.71
N THR A 165 1.88 14.31 -22.91
CA THR A 165 1.74 15.40 -21.96
C THR A 165 1.40 16.71 -22.66
N THR A 166 0.73 17.60 -21.94
CA THR A 166 0.49 18.98 -22.38
C THR A 166 0.82 19.96 -21.26
N CYS A 167 1.31 21.13 -21.65
CA CYS A 167 1.51 22.26 -20.76
C CYS A 167 0.26 23.16 -20.78
N GLU A 168 -0.12 23.73 -19.63
CA GLU A 168 -1.26 24.65 -19.55
C GLU A 168 -1.04 25.92 -20.39
N GLU A 169 0.15 26.51 -20.29
CA GLU A 169 0.52 27.72 -21.03
C GLU A 169 1.83 27.50 -21.79
N ASN A 170 1.76 27.58 -23.12
CA ASN A 170 2.93 27.45 -23.99
C ASN A 170 3.66 28.80 -24.11
N THR A 171 4.12 29.34 -22.98
CA THR A 171 5.08 30.45 -22.98
C THR A 171 6.42 29.98 -23.56
N GLY A 172 7.18 30.88 -24.19
CA GLY A 172 8.38 30.51 -24.95
C GLY A 172 9.38 29.68 -24.13
N GLY A 173 9.58 28.42 -24.54
CA GLY A 173 10.51 27.49 -23.88
C GLY A 173 9.88 26.54 -22.85
N SER A 174 8.59 26.69 -22.55
CA SER A 174 7.86 25.84 -21.62
C SER A 174 7.56 24.47 -22.22
N ARG A 175 7.79 23.40 -21.45
CA ARG A 175 7.50 22.02 -21.88
C ARG A 175 7.22 21.09 -20.71
N CYS A 176 6.54 19.99 -21.01
CA CYS A 176 6.25 18.91 -20.08
C CYS A 176 6.84 17.61 -20.63
N ASP A 177 7.92 17.13 -20.03
CA ASP A 177 8.58 15.90 -20.48
C ASP A 177 7.95 14.68 -19.78
N LEU A 178 7.52 13.69 -20.57
CA LEU A 178 7.01 12.41 -20.08
C LEU A 178 8.13 11.37 -20.05
N ARG A 179 8.26 10.66 -18.93
CA ARG A 179 9.14 9.50 -18.79
C ARG A 179 8.35 8.33 -18.23
N VAL A 180 8.46 7.17 -18.85
CA VAL A 180 7.81 5.93 -18.40
C VAL A 180 8.87 4.99 -17.86
N GLU A 181 8.61 4.38 -16.70
CA GLU A 181 9.43 3.29 -16.18
C GLU A 181 8.56 2.09 -15.83
N ASP A 182 9.03 0.88 -16.11
CA ASP A 182 8.18 -0.33 -16.11
C ASP A 182 7.82 -0.89 -14.72
N HIS A 183 8.40 -0.34 -13.67
CA HIS A 183 8.19 -0.83 -12.31
C HIS A 183 8.08 0.32 -11.30
N ASN A 184 7.47 0.02 -10.16
CA ASN A 184 7.41 0.93 -9.03
C ASN A 184 7.79 0.24 -7.72
N THR A 185 8.20 1.05 -6.76
CA THR A 185 8.54 0.67 -5.38
C THR A 185 7.61 1.37 -4.40
N PHE A 186 6.37 1.63 -4.85
CA PHE A 186 5.46 2.58 -4.20
C PHE A 186 5.10 2.10 -2.81
N PHE A 187 4.88 0.79 -2.66
CA PHE A 187 4.83 0.14 -1.36
C PHE A 187 6.15 -0.63 -1.11
N PRO A 188 6.71 -0.55 0.11
CA PRO A 188 7.85 -1.37 0.47
C PRO A 188 7.52 -2.85 0.29
N ARG A 189 8.49 -3.64 -0.21
CA ARG A 189 8.37 -5.11 -0.19
C ARG A 189 8.33 -5.56 1.27
N ARG A 190 7.37 -6.41 1.61
CA ARG A 190 7.30 -7.06 2.93
C ARG A 190 8.22 -8.26 2.98
#